data_AF-A0A3C1B4K3-F1
#
_entry.id   AF-A0A3C1B4K3-F1
#
_cell.length_a   1.000
_cell.length_b   1.000
_cell.length_c   1.000
_cell.angle_alpha   90.00
_cell.angle_beta   90.00
_cell.angle_gamma   90.00
#
_symmetry.space_group_name_H-M   'P 1'
#
loop_
_entity.id
_entity.type
_entity.pdbx_description
1 polymer ?
#
loop_
_entity_poly.entity_id
_entity_poly.type
_entity_poly.pdbx_seq_one_letter_code
_entity_poly.pdbx_strand_id
1 'polypeptide(L)'
;MKEIAGKVSLIQDFAYQIDLLVLNAMIEAARMGEVGNGFTVVANSARSLAEDSQIAAKEISGLAENSLQIAEEAGQLVQGVVPNIQETAKLIQEIASASEDQAKGVNEINEAMKKLDGAASESSAASTELATTSDEFDKMVKKIESQVSKFKSE
;
A
#
# COMPACT_ATOMS: atom_id res chain seq x y z
N MET A 1 -3.03 26.51 -8.96
CA MET A 1 -3.85 26.61 -10.19
C MET A 1 -4.92 27.71 -10.15
N LYS A 2 -5.73 27.84 -9.08
CA LYS A 2 -6.76 28.91 -8.99
C LYS A 2 -6.20 30.33 -9.19
N GLU A 3 -5.04 30.64 -8.60
CA GLU A 3 -4.38 31.94 -8.82
C GLU A 3 -3.91 32.14 -10.26
N ILE A 4 -3.40 31.08 -10.91
CA ILE A 4 -2.96 31.13 -12.32
C ILE A 4 -4.17 31.41 -13.21
N ALA A 5 -5.27 30.67 -13.05
CA ALA A 5 -6.51 30.91 -13.79
C ALA A 5 -7.04 32.34 -13.58
N GLY A 6 -6.99 32.86 -12.36
CA GLY A 6 -7.36 34.26 -12.07
C GLY A 6 -6.46 35.29 -12.74
N LYS A 7 -5.14 35.08 -12.76
CA LYS A 7 -4.20 35.97 -13.45
C LYS A 7 -4.35 35.92 -14.96
N VAL A 8 -4.67 34.74 -15.52
CA VAL A 8 -4.88 34.56 -16.96
C VAL A 8 -6.20 35.21 -17.41
N SER A 9 -7.27 35.12 -16.61
CA SER A 9 -8.51 35.88 -16.86
C SER A 9 -8.25 37.38 -16.92
N LEU A 10 -7.42 37.92 -16.04
CA LEU A 10 -7.03 39.34 -16.06
C LEU A 10 -6.25 39.71 -17.34
N ILE A 11 -5.37 38.82 -17.82
CA ILE A 11 -4.64 39.03 -19.08
C ILE A 11 -5.61 39.05 -20.27
N GLN A 12 -6.64 38.20 -20.26
CA GLN A 12 -7.67 38.18 -21.28
C GLN A 12 -8.47 39.49 -21.30
N ASP A 13 -8.80 40.03 -20.11
CA ASP A 13 -9.46 41.34 -19.97
C ASP A 13 -8.58 42.48 -20.50
N PHE A 14 -7.27 42.45 -20.21
CA PHE A 14 -6.32 43.43 -20.75
C PHE A 14 -6.23 43.38 -22.28
N ALA A 15 -6.14 42.18 -22.85
CA ALA A 15 -6.07 42.02 -24.29
C ALA A 15 -7.36 42.51 -24.97
N TYR A 16 -8.54 42.29 -24.35
CA TYR A 16 -9.81 42.85 -24.83
C TYR A 16 -9.85 44.38 -24.76
N GLN A 17 -9.36 44.98 -23.67
CA GLN A 17 -9.28 46.44 -23.54
C GLN A 17 -8.32 47.04 -24.57
N ILE A 18 -7.19 46.38 -24.85
CA ILE A 18 -6.23 46.81 -25.87
C ILE A 18 -6.87 46.76 -27.26
N ASP A 19 -7.60 45.70 -27.60
CA ASP A 19 -8.32 45.59 -28.89
C ASP A 19 -9.33 46.72 -29.08
N LEU A 20 -10.11 47.05 -28.03
CA LEU A 20 -11.03 48.19 -28.05
C LEU A 20 -10.30 49.54 -28.20
N LEU A 21 -9.18 49.72 -27.52
CA LEU A 21 -8.36 50.93 -27.61
C LEU A 21 -7.81 51.12 -29.03
N VAL A 22 -7.36 50.02 -29.63
CA VAL A 22 -6.83 49.96 -30.99
C VAL A 22 -7.91 50.25 -32.02
N LEU A 23 -9.12 49.71 -31.85
CA LEU A 23 -10.26 50.01 -32.71
C LEU A 23 -10.58 51.52 -32.73
N ASN A 24 -10.58 52.15 -31.55
CA ASN A 24 -10.78 53.60 -31.45
C ASN A 24 -9.66 54.39 -32.15
N ALA A 25 -8.40 53.94 -32.01
CA ALA A 25 -7.27 54.55 -32.70
C ALA A 25 -7.37 54.42 -34.23
N MET A 26 -7.86 53.28 -34.75
CA MET A 26 -8.09 53.10 -36.19
C MET A 26 -9.17 54.04 -36.73
N ILE A 27 -10.26 54.25 -35.97
CA ILE A 27 -11.35 55.17 -36.36
C ILE A 27 -10.82 56.60 -36.46
N GLU A 28 -10.02 57.05 -35.49
CA GLU A 28 -9.48 58.41 -35.49
C GLU A 28 -8.37 58.57 -36.55
N ALA A 29 -7.57 57.54 -36.81
CA ALA A 29 -6.59 57.53 -37.91
C ALA A 29 -7.27 57.65 -39.29
N ALA A 30 -8.39 56.96 -39.51
CA ALA A 30 -9.18 57.07 -40.74
C ALA A 30 -9.73 58.49 -40.95
N ARG A 31 -10.05 59.19 -39.86
CA ARG A 31 -10.55 60.57 -39.88
C ARG A 31 -9.47 61.60 -40.23
N MET A 32 -8.19 61.30 -39.99
CA MET A 32 -7.05 62.19 -40.28
C MET A 32 -6.50 62.07 -41.72
N GLY A 33 -7.07 61.21 -42.56
CA GLY A 33 -6.67 61.08 -43.97
C GLY A 33 -5.22 60.62 -44.14
N GLU A 34 -4.43 61.33 -44.94
CA GLU A 34 -3.06 60.94 -45.33
C GLU A 34 -2.08 60.85 -44.15
N VAL A 35 -2.30 61.67 -43.11
CA VAL A 35 -1.48 61.70 -41.88
C VAL A 35 -1.71 60.45 -41.00
N GLY A 36 -2.89 59.81 -41.13
CA GLY A 36 -3.28 58.65 -40.34
C GLY A 36 -2.69 57.32 -40.81
N ASN A 37 -2.11 57.25 -42.02
CA ASN A 37 -1.62 55.99 -42.61
C ASN A 37 -0.56 55.28 -41.76
N GLY A 38 0.34 56.04 -41.11
CA GLY A 38 1.33 55.47 -40.19
C GLY A 38 0.72 54.93 -38.89
N PHE A 39 -0.33 55.59 -38.38
CA PHE A 39 -1.05 55.15 -37.18
C PHE A 39 -1.86 53.87 -37.43
N THR A 40 -2.43 53.71 -38.63
CA THR A 40 -3.16 52.49 -39.02
C THR A 40 -2.28 51.25 -38.97
N VAL A 41 -1.01 51.34 -39.38
CA VAL A 41 -0.07 50.20 -39.34
C VAL A 41 0.23 49.79 -37.90
N VAL A 42 0.50 50.77 -37.02
CA VAL A 42 0.75 50.51 -35.59
C VAL A 42 -0.49 49.91 -34.92
N ALA A 43 -1.67 50.42 -35.25
CA ALA A 43 -2.94 49.90 -34.74
C ALA A 43 -3.17 48.44 -35.17
N ASN A 44 -2.96 48.10 -36.44
CA ASN A 44 -3.09 46.71 -36.91
C ASN A 44 -2.11 45.75 -36.21
N SER A 45 -0.86 46.16 -35.99
CA SER A 45 0.11 45.36 -35.25
C SER A 45 -0.29 45.16 -33.79
N ALA A 46 -0.82 46.21 -33.13
CA ALA A 46 -1.31 46.12 -31.76
C ALA A 46 -2.56 45.24 -31.64
N ARG A 47 -3.46 45.28 -32.64
CA ARG A 47 -4.61 44.36 -32.75
C ARG A 47 -4.16 42.91 -32.82
N SER A 48 -3.24 42.60 -33.74
CA SER A 48 -2.69 41.25 -33.88
C SER A 48 -2.09 40.73 -32.58
N LEU A 49 -1.32 41.57 -31.87
CA LEU A 49 -0.73 41.20 -30.57
C LEU A 49 -1.78 40.96 -29.47
N ALA A 50 -2.87 41.73 -29.48
CA ALA A 50 -3.99 41.54 -28.56
C ALA A 50 -4.73 40.23 -28.84
N GLU A 51 -4.99 39.92 -30.11
CA GLU A 51 -5.61 38.66 -30.54
C GLU A 51 -4.73 37.45 -30.16
N ASP A 52 -3.42 37.52 -30.43
CA ASP A 52 -2.45 36.48 -30.02
C ASP A 52 -2.41 36.29 -28.50
N SER A 53 -2.47 37.38 -27.73
CA SER A 53 -2.51 37.34 -26.27
C SER A 53 -3.77 36.68 -25.73
N GLN A 54 -4.94 36.88 -26.37
CA GLN A 54 -6.18 36.22 -25.99
C GLN A 54 -6.13 34.71 -26.25
N ILE A 55 -5.55 34.29 -27.38
CA ILE A 55 -5.39 32.87 -27.73
C ILE A 55 -4.48 32.19 -26.69
N ALA A 56 -3.31 32.77 -26.42
CA ALA A 56 -2.37 32.24 -25.43
C ALA A 56 -2.99 32.19 -24.03
N ALA A 57 -3.73 33.22 -23.61
CA ALA A 57 -4.44 33.23 -22.33
C ALA A 57 -5.46 32.08 -22.26
N LYS A 58 -6.24 31.85 -23.32
CA LYS A 58 -7.21 30.75 -23.37
C LYS A 58 -6.56 29.38 -23.25
N GLU A 59 -5.44 29.17 -23.92
CA GLU A 59 -4.67 27.91 -23.82
C GLU A 59 -4.12 27.68 -22.41
N ILE A 60 -3.57 28.71 -21.78
CA ILE A 60 -3.05 28.62 -20.40
C ILE A 60 -4.20 28.35 -19.42
N SER A 61 -5.36 28.99 -19.59
CA SER A 61 -6.55 28.70 -18.76
C SER A 61 -6.98 27.24 -18.89
N GLY A 62 -7.06 26.71 -20.10
CA GLY A 62 -7.40 25.30 -20.32
C GLY A 62 -6.39 24.34 -19.69
N LEU A 63 -5.09 24.65 -19.76
CA LEU A 63 -4.04 23.86 -19.11
C LEU A 63 -4.15 23.93 -17.58
N ALA A 64 -4.48 25.11 -17.03
CA ALA A 64 -4.67 25.33 -15.61
C ALA A 64 -5.87 24.54 -15.06
N GLU A 65 -6.98 24.51 -15.79
CA GLU A 65 -8.18 23.73 -15.47
C GLU A 65 -7.90 22.22 -15.49
N ASN A 66 -7.27 21.73 -16.57
CA ASN A 66 -6.92 20.32 -16.69
C ASN A 66 -5.99 19.87 -15.54
N SER A 67 -4.97 20.67 -15.23
CA SER A 67 -4.06 20.33 -14.11
C SER A 67 -4.77 20.36 -12.75
N LEU A 68 -5.78 21.22 -12.57
CA LEU A 68 -6.59 21.23 -11.35
C LEU A 68 -7.40 19.93 -11.24
N GLN A 69 -8.03 19.50 -12.34
CA GLN A 69 -8.76 18.24 -12.40
C GLN A 69 -7.86 17.04 -12.05
N ILE A 70 -6.67 16.95 -12.66
CA ILE A 70 -5.71 15.88 -12.37
C ILE A 70 -5.30 15.89 -10.88
N ALA A 71 -5.08 17.07 -10.30
CA ALA A 71 -4.73 17.18 -8.89
C ALA A 71 -5.87 16.75 -7.96
N GLU A 72 -7.12 17.06 -8.31
CA GLU A 72 -8.31 16.62 -7.57
C GLU A 72 -8.50 15.10 -7.65
N GLU A 73 -8.37 14.50 -8.84
CA GLU A 73 -8.43 13.05 -9.04
C GLU A 73 -7.31 12.33 -8.26
N ALA A 74 -6.08 12.84 -8.32
CA ALA A 74 -4.97 12.31 -7.53
C ALA A 74 -5.24 12.43 -6.03
N GLY A 75 -5.85 13.54 -5.57
CA GLY A 75 -6.27 13.72 -4.19
C GLY A 75 -7.28 12.68 -3.73
N GLN A 76 -8.29 12.37 -4.55
CA GLN A 76 -9.28 11.34 -4.25
C GLN A 76 -8.66 9.94 -4.18
N LEU A 77 -7.77 9.61 -5.12
CA LEU A 77 -7.06 8.32 -5.11
C LEU A 77 -6.22 8.16 -3.83
N VAL A 78 -5.44 9.19 -3.47
CA VAL A 78 -4.65 9.16 -2.22
C VAL A 78 -5.56 9.04 -0.99
N GLN A 79 -6.70 9.73 -0.98
CA GLN A 79 -7.67 9.63 0.11
C GLN A 79 -8.27 8.23 0.25
N GLY A 80 -8.42 7.48 -0.85
CA GLY A 80 -8.82 6.07 -0.84
C GLY A 80 -7.72 5.10 -0.41
N VAL A 81 -6.44 5.45 -0.61
CA VAL A 81 -5.30 4.59 -0.24
C VAL A 81 -5.06 4.58 1.28
N VAL A 82 -5.28 5.71 1.97
CA VAL A 82 -5.01 5.83 3.41
C VAL A 82 -5.81 4.80 4.24
N PRO A 83 -7.13 4.62 4.06
CA PRO A 83 -7.89 3.58 4.75
C PRO A 83 -7.35 2.16 4.51
N ASN A 84 -6.97 1.84 3.27
CA ASN A 84 -6.42 0.53 2.93
C ASN A 84 -5.09 0.24 3.65
N ILE A 85 -4.25 1.27 3.81
CA ILE A 85 -3.00 1.16 4.58
C ILE A 85 -3.31 0.93 6.06
N GLN A 86 -4.31 1.61 6.62
CA GLN A 86 -4.73 1.41 8.02
C GLN A 86 -5.28 0.00 8.25
N GLU A 87 -6.08 -0.52 7.33
CA GLU A 87 -6.58 -1.90 7.39
C GLU A 87 -5.43 -2.90 7.30
N THR A 88 -4.49 -2.68 6.37
CA THR A 88 -3.28 -3.52 6.24
C THR A 88 -2.46 -3.51 7.54
N ALA A 89 -2.28 -2.35 8.17
CA ALA A 89 -1.57 -2.24 9.45
C ALA A 89 -2.29 -2.98 10.58
N LYS A 90 -3.63 -2.92 10.61
CA LYS A 90 -4.44 -3.67 11.58
C LYS A 90 -4.26 -5.19 11.39
N LEU A 91 -4.32 -5.68 10.15
CA LEU A 91 -4.10 -7.09 9.84
C LEU A 91 -2.70 -7.55 10.25
N ILE A 92 -1.66 -6.74 10.04
CA ILE A 92 -0.31 -7.04 10.50
C ILE A 92 -0.26 -7.17 12.03
N GLN A 93 -0.97 -6.31 12.76
CA GLN A 93 -1.03 -6.36 14.22
C GLN A 93 -1.76 -7.62 14.72
N GLU A 94 -2.85 -8.01 14.05
CA GLU A 94 -3.55 -9.27 14.33
C GLU A 94 -2.66 -10.49 14.05
N ILE A 95 -1.92 -10.50 12.93
CA ILE A 95 -0.95 -11.56 12.60
C ILE A 95 0.15 -11.62 13.65
N ALA A 96 0.69 -10.49 14.11
CA ALA A 96 1.73 -10.47 15.13
C ALA A 96 1.23 -11.07 16.46
N SER A 97 0.02 -10.71 16.89
CA SER A 97 -0.61 -11.31 18.08
C SER A 97 -0.82 -12.81 17.93
N ALA A 98 -1.38 -13.25 16.80
CA ALA A 98 -1.58 -14.67 16.53
C ALA A 98 -0.26 -15.45 16.47
N SER A 99 0.81 -14.82 15.97
CA SER A 99 2.15 -15.42 15.92
C SER A 99 2.73 -15.60 17.31
N GLU A 100 2.49 -14.67 18.23
CA GLU A 100 2.92 -14.79 19.62
C GLU A 100 2.18 -15.95 20.32
N ASP A 101 0.88 -16.10 20.10
CA ASP A 101 0.10 -17.19 20.64
C ASP A 101 0.51 -18.55 20.04
N GLN A 102 0.80 -18.59 18.74
CA GLN A 102 1.38 -19.78 18.11
C GLN A 102 2.74 -20.15 18.73
N ALA A 103 3.61 -19.18 18.98
CA ALA A 103 4.90 -19.44 19.62
C ALA A 103 4.74 -20.03 21.03
N LYS A 104 3.76 -19.54 21.82
CA LYS A 104 3.39 -20.13 23.11
C LYS A 104 2.90 -21.57 22.96
N GLY A 105 1.98 -21.82 22.02
CA GLY A 105 1.47 -23.16 21.75
C GLY A 105 2.57 -24.14 21.30
N VAL A 106 3.53 -23.70 20.50
CA VAL A 106 4.69 -24.53 20.10
C VAL A 106 5.56 -24.88 21.30
N ASN A 107 5.76 -23.95 22.25
CA ASN A 107 6.51 -24.26 23.47
C ASN A 107 5.78 -25.29 24.34
N GLU A 108 4.46 -25.16 24.50
CA GLU A 108 3.66 -26.16 25.24
C GLU A 108 3.73 -27.54 24.59
N ILE A 109 3.65 -27.62 23.25
CA ILE A 109 3.82 -28.87 22.50
C ILE A 109 5.22 -29.44 22.76
N ASN A 110 6.26 -28.61 22.74
CA ASN A 110 7.63 -29.07 22.99
C ASN A 110 7.79 -29.68 24.39
N GLU A 111 7.20 -29.04 25.41
CA GLU A 111 7.20 -29.58 26.77
C GLU A 111 6.42 -30.89 26.89
N ALA A 112 5.26 -31.00 26.24
CA ALA A 112 4.48 -32.24 26.20
C ALA A 112 5.28 -33.37 25.53
N MET A 113 5.99 -33.07 24.44
CA MET A 113 6.85 -34.04 23.76
C MET A 113 7.99 -34.53 24.64
N LYS A 114 8.63 -33.64 25.43
CA LYS A 114 9.66 -34.05 26.40
C LYS A 114 9.12 -34.97 27.49
N LYS A 115 7.91 -34.71 27.97
CA LYS A 115 7.24 -35.59 28.95
C LYS A 115 6.91 -36.96 28.35
N LEU A 116 6.43 -36.99 27.11
CA LEU A 116 6.18 -38.24 26.38
C LEU A 116 7.46 -39.04 26.16
N ASP A 117 8.57 -38.39 25.81
CA ASP A 117 9.86 -39.04 25.64
C ASP A 117 10.35 -39.68 26.95
N GLY A 118 10.21 -38.97 28.08
CA GLY A 118 10.49 -39.52 29.40
C GLY A 118 9.63 -40.74 29.75
N ALA A 119 8.31 -40.66 29.53
CA ALA A 119 7.39 -41.77 29.79
C ALA A 119 7.66 -42.98 28.87
N ALA A 120 8.02 -42.75 27.61
CA ALA A 120 8.40 -43.81 26.68
C ALA A 120 9.69 -44.52 27.13
N SER A 121 10.68 -43.77 27.60
CA SER A 121 11.92 -44.31 28.16
C SER A 121 11.68 -45.15 29.41
N GLU A 122 10.87 -44.64 30.35
CA GLU A 122 10.48 -45.38 31.56
C GLU A 122 9.71 -46.66 31.24
N SER A 123 8.77 -46.59 30.29
CA SER A 123 8.03 -47.77 29.81
C SER A 123 8.95 -48.82 29.18
N SER A 124 9.99 -48.41 28.46
CA SER A 124 10.99 -49.31 27.87
C SER A 124 11.84 -49.99 28.96
N ALA A 125 12.28 -49.22 29.96
CA ALA A 125 13.03 -49.74 31.10
C ALA A 125 12.21 -50.76 31.90
N ALA A 126 10.96 -50.40 32.24
CA ALA A 126 10.03 -51.29 32.94
C ALA A 126 9.76 -52.58 32.15
N SER A 127 9.62 -52.49 30.82
CA SER A 127 9.44 -53.68 29.97
C SER A 127 10.66 -54.60 29.98
N THR A 128 11.87 -54.02 30.02
CA THR A 128 13.14 -54.76 30.09
C THR A 128 13.30 -55.44 31.45
N GLU A 129 12.96 -54.75 32.53
CA GLU A 129 12.93 -55.32 33.88
C GLU A 129 11.93 -56.48 33.96
N LEU A 130 10.70 -56.27 33.45
CA LEU A 130 9.67 -57.32 33.40
C LEU A 130 10.12 -58.56 32.63
N ALA A 131 10.80 -58.38 31.48
CA ALA A 131 11.37 -59.48 30.71
C ALA A 131 12.42 -60.24 31.53
N THR A 132 13.29 -59.52 32.25
CA THR A 132 14.32 -60.12 33.11
C THR A 132 13.69 -60.91 34.27
N THR A 133 12.68 -60.35 34.95
CA THR A 133 11.95 -61.03 36.01
C THR A 133 11.22 -62.28 35.48
N SER A 134 10.67 -62.21 34.27
CA SER A 134 10.01 -63.37 33.63
C SER A 134 11.01 -64.50 33.36
N ASP A 135 12.22 -64.17 32.90
CA ASP A 135 13.32 -65.14 32.71
C ASP A 135 13.77 -65.78 34.03
N GLU A 136 13.86 -65.01 35.11
CA GLU A 136 14.17 -65.54 36.44
C GLU A 136 13.07 -66.45 36.96
N PHE A 137 11.81 -66.07 36.74
CA PHE A 137 10.65 -66.87 37.11
C PHE A 137 10.63 -68.21 36.36
N ASP A 138 10.89 -68.23 35.06
CA ASP A 138 11.00 -69.47 34.26
C ASP A 138 12.11 -70.39 34.79
N LYS A 139 13.28 -69.84 35.15
CA LYS A 139 14.36 -70.61 35.79
C LYS A 139 13.93 -71.21 37.12
N MET A 140 13.18 -70.47 37.94
CA MET A 140 12.68 -70.95 39.23
C MET A 140 11.65 -72.07 39.05
N VAL A 141 10.73 -71.94 38.09
CA VAL A 141 9.75 -72.98 37.75
C VAL A 141 10.47 -74.27 37.32
N LYS A 142 11.43 -74.19 36.39
CA LYS A 142 12.24 -75.34 35.95
C LYS A 142 12.98 -76.02 37.11
N LYS A 143 13.49 -75.23 38.07
CA LYS A 143 14.15 -75.76 39.26
C LYS A 143 13.18 -76.54 40.15
N ILE A 144 11.98 -76.01 40.37
CA ILE A 144 10.93 -76.68 41.16
C ILE A 144 10.50 -77.98 40.46
N GLU A 145 10.26 -77.95 39.15
CA GLU A 145 9.91 -79.14 38.37
C GLU A 145 10.97 -80.24 38.50
N SER A 146 12.25 -79.88 38.40
CA SER A 146 13.36 -80.82 38.59
C SER A 146 13.43 -81.40 40.01
N GLN A 147 13.09 -80.61 41.04
CA GLN A 147 13.03 -81.11 42.42
C GLN A 147 11.86 -82.08 42.61
N VAL A 148 10.67 -81.75 42.11
CA VAL A 148 9.50 -82.61 42.18
C VAL A 148 9.71 -83.91 41.41
N SER A 149 10.35 -83.87 40.24
CA SER A 149 10.63 -85.07 39.46
C SER A 149 11.57 -86.03 40.20
N LYS A 150 12.58 -85.51 40.91
CA LYS A 150 13.49 -86.33 41.75
C LYS A 150 12.74 -87.06 42.86
N PHE A 151 11.84 -86.37 43.56
CA PHE A 151 11.01 -86.96 44.62
C PHE A 151 10.02 -88.02 44.11
N LYS A 152 9.59 -87.95 42.84
CA LYS A 152 8.69 -88.95 42.23
C LYS A 152 9.41 -90.23 41.77
N SER A 153 10.73 -90.18 41.63
CA SER A 153 11.56 -91.31 41.19
C SER A 153 12.17 -92.13 42.34
N GLU A 154 11.89 -91.75 43.59
CA GLU A 154 12.08 -92.56 44.80
C GLU A 154 10.77 -93.26 45.18
#